data_AF-A0AAD5EL57-F1
#
_entry.id   AF-A0AAD5EL57-F1
#
_cell.length_a   1.000
_cell.length_b   1.000
_cell.length_c   1.000
_cell.angle_alpha   90.00
_cell.angle_beta   90.00
_cell.angle_gamma   90.00
#
_symmetry.space_group_name_H-M   'P 1'
#
loop_
_entity.id
_entity.type
_entity.pdbx_description
1 polymer ?
#
loop_
_entity_poly.entity_id
_entity_poly.type
_entity_poly.pdbx_seq_one_letter_code
_entity_poly.pdbx_strand_id
1 'polypeptide(L)'
;MTASDLVVYHYLAIGKLGRGEVVNEYEDKIAPQYYDLIASFYADREGPYLLGDAVSYADFAVYVSIDNDARTGTLPATLPASLARFQTAFEARPNIADYVKQG
;
A
#
# COMPACT_ATOMS: atom_id res chain seq x y z
N MET A 1 21.08 -19.06 12.58
CA MET A 1 19.90 -18.18 12.40
C MET A 1 18.70 -19.09 12.23
N THR A 2 17.88 -19.22 13.28
CA THR A 2 16.66 -20.02 13.24
C THR A 2 15.52 -19.20 12.65
N ALA A 3 14.63 -19.84 11.88
CA ALA A 3 13.54 -19.25 11.12
C ALA A 3 12.39 -18.62 11.97
N SER A 4 12.72 -18.04 13.12
CA SER A 4 11.77 -17.55 14.14
C SER A 4 11.37 -16.08 13.97
N ASP A 5 12.03 -15.33 13.08
CA ASP A 5 11.83 -13.86 12.99
C ASP A 5 10.86 -13.43 11.89
N LEU A 6 10.27 -14.38 11.16
CA LEU A 6 9.16 -14.11 10.25
C LEU A 6 7.87 -14.42 10.99
N VAL A 7 7.31 -13.41 11.67
CA VAL A 7 5.95 -13.48 12.21
C VAL A 7 4.99 -13.51 11.02
N VAL A 8 4.77 -14.70 10.46
CA VAL A 8 3.61 -14.98 9.62
C VAL A 8 2.42 -14.96 10.56
N TYR A 9 1.67 -13.86 10.56
CA TYR A 9 0.41 -13.78 11.29
C TYR A 9 -0.52 -14.89 10.79
N HIS A 10 -0.70 -15.91 11.61
CA HIS A 10 -1.71 -16.94 11.38
C HIS A 10 -3.08 -16.27 11.53
N TYR A 11 -3.99 -16.44 10.57
CA TYR A 11 -5.33 -15.81 10.53
C TYR A 11 -6.12 -15.98 11.86
N LEU A 12 -5.84 -17.04 12.63
CA LEU A 12 -6.46 -17.31 13.94
C LEU A 12 -5.96 -16.40 15.09
N ALA A 13 -4.81 -15.73 14.95
CA ALA A 13 -4.27 -14.84 15.98
C ALA A 13 -5.03 -13.50 16.03
N ILE A 14 -5.38 -12.95 14.85
CA ILE A 14 -6.13 -11.70 14.71
C ILE A 14 -7.54 -11.82 15.34
N GLY A 15 -8.15 -13.01 15.26
CA GLY A 15 -9.46 -13.28 15.87
C GLY A 15 -9.50 -13.23 17.41
N LYS A 16 -8.35 -13.12 18.08
CA LYS A 16 -8.26 -12.96 19.55
C LYS A 16 -8.15 -11.50 20.01
N LEU A 17 -7.94 -10.57 19.09
CA LEU A 17 -7.78 -9.14 19.38
C LEU A 17 -9.13 -8.44 19.47
N GLY A 18 -9.22 -7.43 20.34
CA GLY A 18 -10.34 -6.49 20.32
C GLY A 18 -10.30 -5.62 19.06
N ARG A 19 -11.45 -5.07 18.60
CA ARG A 19 -11.51 -4.25 17.36
C ARG A 19 -10.45 -3.13 17.30
N GLY A 20 -10.16 -2.46 18.43
CA GLY A 20 -9.12 -1.42 18.48
C GLY A 20 -7.70 -1.97 18.37
N GLU A 21 -7.43 -3.16 18.91
CA GLU A 21 -6.11 -3.78 18.82
C GLU A 21 -5.81 -4.29 17.39
N VAL A 22 -6.83 -4.74 16.65
CA VAL A 22 -6.69 -5.10 15.23
C VAL A 22 -6.31 -3.89 14.38
N VAL A 23 -6.94 -2.74 14.63
CA VAL A 23 -6.63 -1.49 13.91
C VAL A 23 -5.19 -1.07 14.20
N ASN A 24 -4.79 -1.04 15.47
CA ASN A 24 -3.42 -0.68 15.84
C ASN A 24 -2.38 -1.63 15.23
N GLU A 25 -2.63 -2.94 15.24
CA GLU A 25 -1.70 -3.91 14.62
C GLU A 25 -1.58 -3.70 13.11
N TYR A 26 -2.70 -3.37 12.44
CA TYR A 26 -2.67 -3.06 11.03
C TYR A 26 -1.86 -1.79 10.74
N GLU A 27 -2.17 -0.69 11.44
CA GLU A 27 -1.53 0.62 11.28
C GLU A 27 -0.03 0.59 11.61
N ASP A 28 0.32 -0.01 12.76
CA ASP A 28 1.68 0.08 13.30
C ASP A 28 2.64 -0.91 12.63
N LYS A 29 2.13 -1.99 12.02
CA LYS A 29 2.98 -3.08 11.51
C LYS A 29 2.65 -3.48 10.08
N ILE A 30 1.39 -3.83 9.80
CA ILE A 30 1.03 -4.46 8.53
C ILE A 30 1.11 -3.46 7.38
N ALA A 31 0.48 -2.29 7.49
CA ALA A 31 0.47 -1.29 6.43
C ALA A 31 1.89 -0.80 6.09
N PRO A 32 2.76 -0.42 7.05
CA PRO A 32 4.14 -0.04 6.75
C PRO A 32 4.92 -1.15 6.02
N GLN A 33 4.87 -2.40 6.51
CA GLN A 33 5.57 -3.52 5.88
C GLN A 33 5.06 -3.82 4.47
N TYR A 34 3.74 -3.73 4.27
CA TYR A 34 3.12 -3.90 2.97
C TYR A 34 3.64 -2.84 1.98
N TYR A 35 3.59 -1.56 2.35
CA TYR A 35 4.05 -0.49 1.45
C TYR A 35 5.55 -0.53 1.18
N ASP A 36 6.37 -0.90 2.17
CA ASP A 36 7.81 -1.10 1.97
C ASP A 36 8.10 -2.23 0.97
N LEU A 37 7.38 -3.36 1.07
CA LEU A 37 7.52 -4.47 0.13
C LEU A 37 7.09 -4.07 -1.28
N ILE A 38 5.91 -3.46 -1.42
CA ILE A 38 5.40 -3.06 -2.74
C ILE A 38 6.31 -2.00 -3.37
N ALA A 39 6.81 -1.06 -2.58
CA ALA A 39 7.75 -0.03 -3.03
C ALA A 39 9.01 -0.61 -3.68
N SER A 40 9.51 -1.76 -3.20
CA SER A 40 10.66 -2.43 -3.78
C SER A 40 10.44 -2.85 -5.24
N PHE A 41 9.24 -3.30 -5.60
CA PHE A 41 8.90 -3.64 -6.98
C PHE A 41 8.77 -2.42 -7.89
N TYR A 42 8.27 -1.30 -7.37
CA TYR A 42 8.20 -0.02 -8.11
C TYR A 42 9.55 0.68 -8.23
N ALA A 43 10.52 0.33 -7.38
CA ALA A 43 11.89 0.84 -7.44
C ALA A 43 12.80 0.03 -8.39
N ASP A 44 12.42 -1.21 -8.72
CA ASP A 44 13.21 -2.15 -9.54
C ASP A 44 13.43 -1.69 -10.99
N ARG A 45 12.57 -0.78 -11.49
CA ARG A 45 12.68 -0.25 -12.85
C ARG A 45 12.39 1.23 -12.93
N GLU A 46 12.95 1.87 -13.95
CA GLU A 46 12.62 3.25 -14.29
C GLU A 46 11.16 3.35 -14.77
N GLY A 47 10.56 4.53 -14.54
CA GLY A 47 9.16 4.80 -14.80
C GLY A 47 8.30 4.81 -13.52
N PRO A 48 7.07 5.33 -13.59
CA PRO A 48 6.22 5.50 -12.41
C PRO A 48 5.34 4.29 -12.09
N TYR A 49 5.16 3.34 -13.01
CA TYR A 49 4.26 2.19 -12.83
C TYR A 49 5.03 0.92 -12.51
N LEU A 50 4.29 -0.11 -12.10
CA LEU A 50 4.87 -1.40 -11.82
C LEU A 50 5.67 -1.92 -13.00
N LEU A 51 5.20 -1.77 -14.25
CA LEU A 51 5.91 -2.20 -15.47
C LEU A 51 6.73 -1.07 -16.13
N GLY A 52 7.19 -0.09 -15.34
CA GLY A 52 7.95 1.06 -15.81
C GLY A 52 7.03 2.16 -16.33
N ASP A 53 7.07 2.47 -17.62
CA ASP A 53 6.22 3.52 -18.21
C ASP A 53 4.81 3.03 -18.59
N ALA A 54 4.58 1.72 -18.57
CA ALA A 54 3.29 1.12 -18.88
C ALA A 54 2.48 0.83 -17.61
N VAL A 55 1.24 1.31 -17.57
CA VAL A 55 0.27 0.92 -16.54
C VAL A 55 -0.12 -0.55 -16.72
N SER A 56 -0.28 -1.25 -15.61
CA SER A 56 -0.74 -2.62 -15.52
C SER A 56 -1.99 -2.71 -14.63
N TYR A 57 -2.64 -3.87 -14.63
CA TYR A 57 -3.78 -4.11 -13.73
C TYR A 57 -3.39 -3.97 -12.24
N ALA A 58 -2.17 -4.37 -11.88
CA ALA A 58 -1.69 -4.32 -10.49
C ALA A 58 -1.63 -2.88 -9.96
N ASP A 59 -1.33 -1.90 -10.81
CA ASP A 59 -1.29 -0.49 -10.44
C ASP A 59 -2.62 0.01 -9.89
N PHE A 60 -3.75 -0.44 -10.45
CA PHE A 60 -5.07 -0.08 -9.94
C PHE A 60 -5.32 -0.66 -8.54
N ALA A 61 -4.90 -1.90 -8.30
CA ALA A 61 -5.05 -2.54 -6.99
C ALA A 61 -4.19 -1.83 -5.92
N VAL A 62 -2.95 -1.47 -6.26
CA VAL A 62 -2.05 -0.73 -5.36
C VAL A 62 -2.61 0.66 -5.06
N TYR A 63 -3.13 1.38 -6.07
CA TYR A 63 -3.76 2.67 -5.86
C TYR A 63 -4.99 2.57 -4.93
N VAL A 64 -5.84 1.56 -5.12
CA VAL A 64 -7.00 1.33 -4.25
C VAL A 64 -6.58 1.01 -2.81
N SER A 65 -5.47 0.29 -2.58
CA SER A 65 -4.92 0.12 -1.24
C SER A 65 -4.57 1.46 -0.60
N ILE A 66 -3.84 2.31 -1.33
CA ILE A 66 -3.42 3.65 -0.85
C ILE A 66 -4.64 4.51 -0.51
N ASP A 67 -5.61 4.60 -1.42
CA ASP A 67 -6.82 5.41 -1.22
C ASP A 67 -7.69 4.89 -0.06
N ASN A 68 -7.85 3.57 0.07
CA ASN A 68 -8.61 2.98 1.19
C ASN A 68 -7.95 3.24 2.54
N ASP A 69 -6.63 3.03 2.62
CA ASP A 69 -5.90 3.27 3.87
C ASP A 69 -5.93 4.77 4.22
N ALA A 70 -5.88 5.66 3.23
CA ALA A 70 -6.03 7.10 3.45
C ALA A 70 -7.41 7.44 4.00
N ARG A 71 -8.48 6.89 3.40
CA ARG A 71 -9.88 7.14 3.80
C ARG A 71 -10.23 6.56 5.16
N THR A 72 -9.57 5.48 5.56
CA THR A 72 -9.77 4.84 6.87
C THR A 72 -8.86 5.41 7.95
N GLY A 73 -7.92 6.30 7.59
CA GLY A 73 -6.96 6.88 8.52
C GLY A 73 -5.80 5.95 8.90
N THR A 74 -5.63 4.85 8.16
CA THR A 74 -4.64 3.79 8.45
C THR A 74 -3.40 3.87 7.55
N LEU A 75 -3.37 4.81 6.59
CA LEU A 75 -2.21 5.01 5.71
C LEU A 75 -1.00 5.46 6.53
N PRO A 76 0.20 4.88 6.31
CA PRO A 76 1.41 5.38 6.92
C PRO A 76 1.62 6.87 6.62
N ALA A 77 2.13 7.61 7.61
CA ALA A 77 2.33 9.07 7.49
C ALA A 77 3.18 9.48 6.27
N THR A 78 4.07 8.59 5.83
CA THR A 78 4.89 8.78 4.62
C THR A 78 4.90 7.52 3.78
N LEU A 79 4.54 7.65 2.50
CA LEU A 79 4.76 6.59 1.52
C LEU A 79 6.23 6.55 1.08
N PRO A 80 6.79 5.36 0.77
CA PRO A 80 8.07 5.25 0.10
C PRO A 80 8.10 6.03 -1.22
N ALA A 81 9.26 6.58 -1.58
CA ALA A 81 9.41 7.51 -2.71
C ALA A 81 8.92 6.94 -4.06
N SER A 82 9.13 5.64 -4.32
CA SER A 82 8.65 4.98 -5.54
C SER A 82 7.12 4.95 -5.62
N LEU A 83 6.44 4.73 -4.48
CA LEU A 83 4.98 4.75 -4.40
C LEU A 83 4.41 6.16 -4.43
N ALA A 84 5.09 7.14 -3.82
CA ALA A 84 4.68 8.55 -3.95
C ALA A 84 4.77 9.04 -5.41
N ARG A 85 5.82 8.63 -6.14
CA ARG A 85 5.97 8.90 -7.58
C ARG A 85 4.87 8.21 -8.38
N PHE A 86 4.60 6.95 -8.09
CA PHE A 86 3.50 6.19 -8.69
C PHE A 86 2.15 6.89 -8.49
N GLN A 87 1.80 7.21 -7.25
CA GLN A 87 0.54 7.86 -6.89
C GLN A 87 0.35 9.16 -7.68
N THR A 88 1.37 10.02 -7.69
CA THR A 88 1.36 11.28 -8.43
C THR A 88 1.08 11.06 -9.92
N ALA A 89 1.76 10.10 -10.55
CA ALA A 89 1.58 9.79 -11.97
C ALA A 89 0.20 9.18 -12.28
N PHE A 90 -0.30 8.33 -11.37
CA PHE A 90 -1.57 7.64 -11.52
C PHE A 90 -2.76 8.60 -11.40
N GLU A 91 -2.75 9.48 -10.40
CA GLU A 91 -3.78 10.51 -10.19
C GLU A 91 -3.82 11.54 -11.32
N ALA A 92 -2.69 11.81 -11.99
CA ALA A 92 -2.62 12.71 -13.13
C ALA A 92 -3.26 12.14 -14.42
N ARG A 93 -3.73 10.88 -14.43
CA ARG A 93 -4.32 10.27 -15.62
C ARG A 93 -5.69 10.90 -15.96
N PRO A 94 -5.99 11.18 -17.25
CA PRO A 94 -7.17 11.94 -17.67
C PRO A 94 -8.52 11.41 -17.15
N ASN A 95 -8.66 10.09 -16.98
CA ASN A 95 -9.90 9.47 -16.51
C ASN A 95 -9.90 9.14 -15.00
N ILE A 96 -8.76 9.29 -14.32
CA ILE A 96 -8.62 9.04 -12.88
C ILE A 96 -8.77 10.35 -12.11
N ALA A 97 -8.17 11.44 -12.62
CA ALA A 97 -8.20 12.74 -11.96
C ALA A 97 -9.63 13.22 -11.60
N ASP A 98 -10.61 12.95 -12.46
CA ASP A 98 -12.01 13.31 -12.21
C ASP A 98 -12.74 12.34 -11.28
N TYR A 99 -12.29 11.09 -11.20
CA TYR A 99 -12.83 10.11 -10.25
C TYR A 99 -12.38 10.42 -8.82
N VAL A 100 -11.09 10.74 -8.63
CA VAL A 100 -10.51 11.05 -7.30
C VAL A 100 -11.18 12.27 -6.66
N LYS A 101 -11.57 13.28 -7.44
CA LYS A 101 -12.28 14.47 -6.93
C LYS A 101 -13.66 14.18 -6.32
N GLN A 102 -14.25 13.02 -6.59
CA GLN A 102 -15.64 12.72 -6.18
C GLN A 102 -15.75 12.06 -4.80
N GLY A 103 -14.65 11.53 -4.26
CA GLY A 103 -14.64 10.85 -2.97
C GLY A 103 -13.78 11.56 -1.96
#